data_AF-A0A434AGW3-F1
#
_entry.id   AF-A0A434AGW3-F1
#
_cell.length_a   1.000
_cell.length_b   1.000
_cell.length_c   1.000
_cell.angle_alpha   90.00
_cell.angle_beta   90.00
_cell.angle_gamma   90.00
#
_symmetry.space_group_name_H-M   'P 1'
#
loop_
_entity.id
_entity.type
_entity.pdbx_description
1 polymer ?
#
loop_
_entity_poly.entity_id
_entity_poly.type
_entity_poly.pdbx_seq_one_letter_code
_entity_poly.pdbx_strand_id
1 'polypeptide(L)'
;MNIKLSANKLGLRLFVLLFVLALTSCATYYAQNEAFNNYFTQGDIANAEKTLDKDKRSNRKKNKALYLLNKGTLAWMQQNYVAATDYFNQADLFIEDQRKNIGSEALALLLNPAIKPYVPEDFENVMLNFYKALSYLEMGNTQSALVECRRVNEKLYALNDKYPKNYQNRYSDDAFAHTLMGLIYDSAGDYNNAFIAYRNAYNIYENNYLKNFNTPPPHQLKDDLLRTAHLTGLEQEYDFYKRKFGFDFEKRDKSEGDIIFIWMTGLGPVKDEWSINFSAVNSGGGYLTMVNGDENISLPFYVGNMDNRTRNSFSDLDFVRVAFPKYRERVPVFTNANVWVNDSIAIPLDKGEDLNAIAFKSLHDRMLREMANSLLRLATKQALEKYTRSKDENLGTLLSIINAVTEKADTRNWQTLPHSIYYTRIRLKGGNQNINLEVNTPNGVSKKQNLTIAIKAGETKFFTFHNMESN
;
A
#
# COMPACT_ATOMS: atom_id res chain seq x y z
N MET A 1 -36.77 11.83 50.02
CA MET A 1 -36.68 12.61 48.77
C MET A 1 -35.22 12.73 48.30
N ASN A 2 -34.49 11.62 48.08
CA ASN A 2 -33.06 11.66 47.69
C ASN A 2 -32.66 10.66 46.58
N ILE A 3 -33.58 9.85 46.07
CA ILE A 3 -33.28 8.81 45.05
C ILE A 3 -33.47 9.34 43.61
N LYS A 4 -34.31 10.36 43.39
CA LYS A 4 -34.55 10.94 42.05
C LYS A 4 -33.41 11.84 41.52
N LEU A 5 -32.55 12.38 42.39
CA LEU A 5 -31.45 13.27 41.98
C LEU A 5 -30.18 12.51 41.52
N SER A 6 -29.98 11.25 41.93
CA SER A 6 -28.81 10.45 41.51
C SER A 6 -29.01 9.83 40.12
N ALA A 7 -30.24 9.44 39.76
CA ALA A 7 -30.59 8.88 38.46
C ALA A 7 -30.36 9.86 37.31
N ASN A 8 -30.67 11.15 37.50
CA ASN A 8 -30.41 12.20 36.50
C ASN A 8 -28.91 12.47 36.29
N LYS A 9 -28.09 12.36 37.33
CA LYS A 9 -26.63 12.50 37.21
C LYS A 9 -25.98 11.29 36.54
N LEU A 10 -26.49 10.09 36.78
CA LEU A 10 -26.04 8.86 36.12
C LEU A 10 -26.44 8.84 34.64
N GLY A 11 -27.68 9.23 34.32
CA GLY A 11 -28.18 9.38 32.95
C GLY A 11 -27.42 10.45 32.16
N LEU A 12 -27.13 11.60 32.78
CA LEU A 12 -26.31 12.66 32.16
C LEU A 12 -24.86 12.19 31.93
N ARG A 13 -24.26 11.45 32.86
CA ARG A 13 -22.91 10.88 32.68
C ARG A 13 -22.88 9.81 31.59
N LEU A 14 -23.91 8.95 31.50
CA LEU A 14 -24.03 7.95 30.44
C LEU A 14 -24.26 8.60 29.08
N PHE A 15 -25.09 9.66 29.02
CA PHE A 15 -25.33 10.45 27.81
C PHE A 15 -24.06 11.18 27.36
N VAL A 16 -23.33 11.82 28.26
CA VAL A 16 -22.04 12.47 27.94
C VAL A 16 -21.01 11.43 27.50
N LEU A 17 -20.94 10.26 28.14
CA LEU A 17 -20.06 9.16 27.74
C LEU A 17 -20.42 8.66 26.33
N LEU A 18 -21.71 8.43 26.05
CA LEU A 18 -22.20 8.00 24.73
C LEU A 18 -21.97 9.09 23.66
N PHE A 19 -22.13 10.36 24.02
CA PHE A 19 -21.89 11.50 23.13
C PHE A 19 -20.39 11.64 22.81
N VAL A 20 -19.51 11.49 23.79
CA VAL A 20 -18.04 11.49 23.59
C VAL A 20 -17.58 10.26 22.78
N LEU A 21 -18.19 9.09 23.01
CA LEU A 21 -17.97 7.88 22.21
C LEU A 21 -18.47 8.05 20.76
N ALA A 22 -19.56 8.77 20.55
CA ALA A 22 -20.10 9.08 19.22
C ALA A 22 -19.22 10.10 18.47
N LEU A 23 -18.63 11.09 19.16
CA LEU A 23 -17.73 12.08 18.55
C LEU A 23 -16.37 11.50 18.16
N THR A 24 -15.77 10.64 18.99
CA THR A 24 -14.50 9.94 18.67
C THR A 24 -14.68 8.85 17.61
N SER A 25 -15.89 8.32 17.54
CA SER A 25 -16.57 7.73 16.39
C SER A 25 -15.99 8.02 15.01
N CYS A 26 -15.98 9.30 14.68
CA CYS A 26 -15.97 9.80 13.31
C CYS A 26 -14.56 9.96 12.71
N ALA A 27 -13.51 9.84 13.52
CA ALA A 27 -12.14 10.03 13.05
C ALA A 27 -11.63 8.85 12.22
N THR A 28 -11.02 9.14 11.06
CA THR A 28 -10.29 8.16 10.25
C THR A 28 -9.04 7.66 10.98
N TYR A 29 -8.46 6.55 10.53
CA TYR A 29 -7.20 6.06 11.11
C TYR A 29 -6.08 7.11 11.03
N TYR A 30 -5.99 7.86 9.93
CA TYR A 30 -5.02 8.96 9.79
C TYR A 30 -5.21 10.03 10.87
N ALA A 31 -6.45 10.50 11.08
CA ALA A 31 -6.76 11.51 12.10
C ALA A 31 -6.51 10.98 13.53
N GLN A 32 -6.79 9.70 13.79
CA GLN A 32 -6.51 9.08 15.08
C GLN A 32 -5.01 8.99 15.40
N ASN A 33 -4.14 9.02 14.39
CA ASN A 33 -2.69 8.90 14.52
C ASN A 33 -1.95 10.18 14.10
N GLU A 34 -2.63 11.33 14.13
CA GLU A 34 -2.09 12.63 13.69
C GLU A 34 -0.74 12.95 14.34
N ALA A 35 -0.61 12.76 15.66
CA ALA A 35 0.65 13.04 16.37
C ALA A 35 1.83 12.20 15.82
N PHE A 36 1.61 10.90 15.57
CA PHE A 36 2.62 10.04 14.96
C PHE A 36 2.97 10.52 13.55
N ASN A 37 1.94 10.80 12.73
CA ASN A 37 2.09 11.23 11.35
C ASN A 37 2.85 12.57 11.24
N ASN A 38 2.60 13.52 12.14
CA ASN A 38 3.28 14.81 12.18
C ASN A 38 4.77 14.65 12.50
N TYR A 39 5.12 13.89 13.54
CA TYR A 39 6.53 13.62 13.87
C TYR A 39 7.25 12.89 12.75
N PHE A 40 6.62 11.86 12.16
CA PHE A 40 7.22 11.09 11.08
C PHE A 40 7.49 11.97 9.85
N THR A 41 6.50 12.77 9.42
CA THR A 41 6.63 13.65 8.24
C THR A 41 7.73 14.71 8.43
N GLN A 42 7.96 15.17 9.66
CA GLN A 42 9.01 16.13 10.00
C GLN A 42 10.41 15.50 10.16
N GLY A 43 10.52 14.16 10.07
CA GLY A 43 11.76 13.43 10.31
C GLY A 43 12.13 13.28 11.78
N ASP A 44 11.24 13.60 12.71
CA ASP A 44 11.41 13.35 14.15
C ASP A 44 11.07 11.89 14.48
N ILE A 45 11.95 10.99 14.03
CA ILE A 45 11.74 9.54 14.15
C ILE A 45 11.67 9.11 15.62
N ALA A 46 12.40 9.77 16.52
CA ALA A 46 12.42 9.45 17.94
C ALA A 46 11.07 9.74 18.62
N ASN A 47 10.45 10.90 18.36
CA ASN A 47 9.13 11.19 18.91
C ASN A 47 8.00 10.43 18.20
N ALA A 48 8.15 10.11 16.91
CA ALA A 48 7.25 9.20 16.21
C ALA A 48 7.24 7.82 16.89
N GLU A 49 8.41 7.25 17.15
CA GLU A 49 8.56 5.96 17.84
C GLU A 49 7.97 5.98 19.25
N LYS A 50 8.28 7.01 20.04
CA LYS A 50 7.72 7.20 21.39
C LYS A 50 6.20 7.30 21.38
N THR A 51 5.63 7.94 20.36
CA THR A 51 4.17 8.06 20.20
C THR A 51 3.55 6.70 19.86
N LEU A 52 4.18 5.95 18.96
CA LEU A 52 3.73 4.61 18.57
C LEU A 52 3.78 3.62 19.74
N ASP A 53 4.87 3.61 20.51
CA ASP A 53 5.07 2.67 21.64
C ASP A 53 4.10 2.95 22.81
N LYS A 54 3.65 4.20 22.98
CA LYS A 54 2.62 4.57 23.97
C LYS A 54 1.25 4.01 23.60
N ASP A 55 0.96 3.78 22.32
CA ASP A 55 -0.29 3.17 21.88
C ASP A 55 -0.29 1.65 22.07
N LYS A 56 -0.50 1.24 23.33
CA LYS A 56 -0.64 -0.17 23.71
C LYS A 56 -1.80 -0.88 22.98
N ARG A 57 -2.77 -0.16 22.43
CA ARG A 57 -3.92 -0.75 21.70
C ARG A 57 -3.49 -1.22 20.32
N SER A 58 -2.62 -0.47 19.64
CA SER A 58 -2.09 -0.86 18.33
C SER A 58 -1.23 -2.12 18.40
N ASN A 59 -0.47 -2.32 19.49
CA ASN A 59 0.44 -3.45 19.67
C ASN A 59 -0.23 -4.80 20.08
N ARG A 60 -1.52 -4.85 20.41
CA ARG A 60 -2.15 -6.08 20.98
C ARG A 60 -3.47 -6.50 20.33
N LYS A 61 -3.94 -5.77 19.33
CA LYS A 61 -5.28 -5.97 18.77
C LYS A 61 -5.20 -6.14 17.25
N LYS A 62 -6.35 -5.92 16.61
CA LYS A 62 -6.55 -5.85 15.16
C LYS A 62 -5.56 -4.97 14.38
N ASN A 63 -4.73 -4.14 15.00
CA ASN A 63 -3.76 -3.25 14.33
C ASN A 63 -2.30 -3.72 14.46
N LYS A 64 -2.04 -4.91 15.02
CA LYS A 64 -0.68 -5.39 15.31
C LYS A 64 0.23 -5.46 14.08
N ALA A 65 -0.27 -5.93 12.94
CA ALA A 65 0.47 -5.91 11.68
C ALA A 65 0.94 -4.48 11.33
N LEU A 66 0.02 -3.51 11.35
CA LEU A 66 0.32 -2.11 11.03
C LEU A 66 1.30 -1.48 12.03
N TYR A 67 1.18 -1.82 13.32
CA TYR A 67 2.16 -1.43 14.34
C TYR A 67 3.57 -1.94 14.01
N LEU A 68 3.71 -3.21 13.63
CA LEU A 68 4.99 -3.82 13.29
C LEU A 68 5.57 -3.24 12.00
N LEU A 69 4.75 -3.00 10.98
CA LEU A 69 5.13 -2.33 9.75
C LEU A 69 5.69 -0.91 10.01
N ASN A 70 5.03 -0.13 10.87
CA ASN A 70 5.52 1.18 11.27
C ASN A 70 6.81 1.09 12.08
N LYS A 71 6.94 0.15 13.04
CA LYS A 71 8.20 -0.08 13.78
C LYS A 71 9.35 -0.46 12.86
N GLY A 72 9.09 -1.34 11.88
CA GLY A 72 10.07 -1.70 10.86
C GLY A 72 10.51 -0.48 10.05
N THR A 73 9.56 0.37 9.63
CA THR A 73 9.89 1.60 8.90
C THR A 73 10.71 2.57 9.73
N LEU A 74 10.34 2.81 11.00
CA LEU A 74 11.11 3.68 11.90
C LEU A 74 12.54 3.17 12.11
N ALA A 75 12.71 1.87 12.35
CA ALA A 75 14.03 1.26 12.50
C ALA A 75 14.84 1.36 11.21
N TRP A 76 14.19 1.19 10.04
CA TRP A 76 14.83 1.35 8.74
C TRP A 76 15.30 2.80 8.52
N MET A 77 14.49 3.79 8.85
CA MET A 77 14.86 5.21 8.79
C MET A 77 16.01 5.58 9.74
N GLN A 78 16.16 4.85 10.84
CA GLN A 78 17.30 4.95 11.76
C GLN A 78 18.53 4.14 11.31
N GLN A 79 18.48 3.52 10.12
CA GLN A 79 19.51 2.61 9.59
C GLN A 79 19.78 1.38 10.46
N ASN A 80 18.84 1.02 11.34
CA ASN A 80 18.90 -0.20 12.14
C ASN A 80 18.24 -1.34 11.37
N TYR A 81 18.92 -1.80 10.31
CA TYR A 81 18.39 -2.79 9.37
C TYR A 81 18.13 -4.16 9.99
N VAL A 82 18.85 -4.52 11.05
CA VAL A 82 18.60 -5.76 11.83
C VAL A 82 17.24 -5.67 12.53
N ALA A 83 16.98 -4.60 13.28
CA ALA A 83 15.70 -4.41 13.95
C ALA A 83 14.56 -4.21 12.95
N ALA A 84 14.79 -3.48 11.86
CA ALA A 84 13.81 -3.30 10.80
C ALA A 84 13.34 -4.66 10.24
N THR A 85 14.31 -5.52 9.87
CA THR A 85 14.05 -6.85 9.34
C THR A 85 13.30 -7.74 10.33
N ASP A 86 13.67 -7.69 11.62
CA ASP A 86 12.96 -8.43 12.67
C ASP A 86 11.49 -8.01 12.77
N TYR A 87 11.21 -6.70 12.83
CA TYR A 87 9.83 -6.20 12.85
C TYR A 87 9.04 -6.57 11.59
N PHE A 88 9.65 -6.48 10.41
CA PHE A 88 8.99 -6.90 9.17
C PHE A 88 8.71 -8.40 9.11
N ASN A 89 9.62 -9.25 9.62
CA ASN A 89 9.39 -10.69 9.73
C ASN A 89 8.24 -11.01 10.69
N GLN A 90 8.20 -10.35 11.85
CA GLN A 90 7.07 -10.48 12.77
C GLN A 90 5.75 -10.03 12.13
N ALA A 91 5.77 -8.95 11.33
CA ALA A 91 4.59 -8.48 10.61
C ALA A 91 4.12 -9.54 9.59
N ASP A 92 5.04 -10.05 8.77
CA ASP A 92 4.79 -11.05 7.73
C ASP A 92 4.15 -12.32 8.33
N LEU A 93 4.76 -12.88 9.39
CA LEU A 93 4.23 -14.03 10.12
C LEU A 93 2.82 -13.76 10.67
N PHE A 94 2.62 -12.60 11.30
CA PHE A 94 1.32 -12.25 11.83
C PHE A 94 0.26 -12.12 10.72
N ILE A 95 0.60 -11.52 9.59
CA ILE A 95 -0.31 -11.37 8.44
C ILE A 95 -0.69 -12.75 7.88
N GLU A 96 0.27 -13.66 7.73
CA GLU A 96 0.02 -15.02 7.25
C GLU A 96 -0.88 -15.82 8.21
N ASP A 97 -0.62 -15.74 9.52
CA ASP A 97 -1.43 -16.41 10.55
C ASP A 97 -2.86 -15.87 10.58
N GLN A 98 -3.04 -14.55 10.48
CA GLN A 98 -4.38 -13.96 10.42
C GLN A 98 -5.13 -14.44 9.17
N ARG A 99 -4.47 -14.53 8.02
CA ARG A 99 -5.09 -15.02 6.77
C ARG A 99 -5.59 -16.47 6.89
N LYS A 100 -4.92 -17.32 7.67
CA LYS A 100 -5.34 -18.72 7.92
C LYS A 100 -6.48 -18.84 8.94
N ASN A 101 -6.54 -17.93 9.91
CA ASN A 101 -7.44 -18.03 11.08
C ASN A 101 -8.72 -17.18 10.98
N ILE A 102 -8.99 -16.54 9.85
CA ILE A 102 -10.28 -15.87 9.64
C ILE A 102 -11.38 -16.96 9.60
N GLY A 103 -12.37 -16.85 10.51
CA GLY A 103 -13.49 -17.80 10.61
C GLY A 103 -14.33 -17.89 9.32
N SER A 104 -15.40 -18.71 9.33
CA SER A 104 -16.21 -18.95 8.13
C SER A 104 -16.61 -17.64 7.41
N GLU A 105 -16.57 -17.67 6.08
CA GLU A 105 -16.81 -16.48 5.24
C GLU A 105 -18.13 -15.76 5.60
N ALA A 106 -19.15 -16.52 5.99
CA ALA A 106 -20.44 -15.97 6.43
C ALA A 106 -20.34 -15.11 7.71
N LEU A 107 -19.59 -15.54 8.72
CA LEU A 107 -19.34 -14.74 9.93
C LEU A 107 -18.41 -13.56 9.62
N ALA A 108 -17.43 -13.75 8.74
CA ALA A 108 -16.55 -12.69 8.31
C ALA A 108 -17.32 -11.59 7.56
N LEU A 109 -18.31 -11.91 6.74
CA LEU A 109 -19.14 -10.93 6.01
C LEU A 109 -19.99 -10.06 6.95
N LEU A 110 -20.40 -10.59 8.11
CA LEU A 110 -21.22 -9.84 9.08
C LEU A 110 -20.42 -8.82 9.90
N LEU A 111 -19.11 -9.04 10.08
CA LEU A 111 -18.24 -8.15 10.83
C LEU A 111 -17.86 -6.91 10.01
N ASN A 112 -17.90 -5.74 10.65
CA ASN A 112 -17.37 -4.52 10.05
C ASN A 112 -15.86 -4.71 9.76
N PRO A 113 -15.34 -4.33 8.56
CA PRO A 113 -13.95 -4.56 8.19
C PRO A 113 -12.97 -3.87 9.14
N ALA A 114 -13.30 -2.68 9.65
CA ALA A 114 -12.51 -1.94 10.62
C ALA A 114 -12.36 -2.66 11.98
N ILE A 115 -13.20 -3.66 12.31
CA ILE A 115 -13.07 -4.47 13.54
C ILE A 115 -12.17 -5.69 13.32
N LYS A 116 -12.05 -6.17 12.08
CA LYS A 116 -11.17 -7.29 11.74
C LYS A 116 -9.70 -6.91 11.90
N PRO A 117 -8.81 -7.90 12.15
CA PRO A 117 -7.38 -7.73 11.99
C PRO A 117 -7.06 -7.05 10.65
N TYR A 118 -6.19 -6.05 10.70
CA TYR A 118 -5.72 -5.32 9.53
C TYR A 118 -4.99 -6.29 8.61
N VAL A 119 -5.39 -6.27 7.35
CA VAL A 119 -4.75 -7.00 6.26
C VAL A 119 -4.19 -5.95 5.32
N PRO A 120 -2.88 -5.97 5.03
CA PRO A 120 -2.30 -5.05 4.06
C PRO A 120 -2.90 -5.28 2.67
N GLU A 121 -2.97 -4.19 1.89
CA GLU A 121 -3.20 -4.26 0.46
C GLU A 121 -2.10 -5.02 -0.26
N ASP A 122 -2.38 -5.46 -1.48
CA ASP A 122 -1.45 -6.26 -2.29
C ASP A 122 -0.11 -5.53 -2.45
N PHE A 123 -0.11 -4.23 -2.78
CA PHE A 123 1.09 -3.41 -2.90
C PHE A 123 1.80 -3.15 -1.55
N GLU A 124 1.06 -3.06 -0.44
CA GLU A 124 1.66 -2.92 0.90
C GLU A 124 2.42 -4.19 1.30
N ASN A 125 1.91 -5.35 0.88
CA ASN A 125 2.55 -6.64 1.12
C ASN A 125 3.80 -6.82 0.26
N VAL A 126 3.81 -6.28 -0.97
CA VAL A 126 5.02 -6.20 -1.80
C VAL A 126 6.05 -5.29 -1.17
N MET A 127 5.64 -4.11 -0.69
CA MET A 127 6.53 -3.16 -0.03
C MET A 127 7.17 -3.71 1.25
N LEU A 128 6.49 -4.62 1.97
CA LEU A 128 7.11 -5.34 3.09
C LEU A 128 8.36 -6.09 2.63
N ASN A 129 8.28 -6.86 1.53
CA ASN A 129 9.42 -7.58 1.00
C ASN A 129 10.47 -6.65 0.39
N PHE A 130 10.05 -5.54 -0.22
CA PHE A 130 10.97 -4.51 -0.72
C PHE A 130 11.86 -3.94 0.40
N TYR A 131 11.27 -3.50 1.53
CA TYR A 131 12.04 -3.00 2.66
C TYR A 131 12.96 -4.05 3.27
N LYS A 132 12.54 -5.33 3.31
CA LYS A 132 13.42 -6.42 3.74
C LYS A 132 14.58 -6.63 2.77
N ALA A 133 14.32 -6.62 1.46
CA ALA A 133 15.36 -6.74 0.44
C ALA A 133 16.40 -5.63 0.57
N LEU A 134 15.96 -4.37 0.68
CA LEU A 134 16.86 -3.24 0.92
C LEU A 134 17.64 -3.40 2.24
N SER A 135 16.98 -3.79 3.32
CA SER A 135 17.65 -4.04 4.61
C SER A 135 18.76 -5.09 4.47
N TYR A 136 18.50 -6.18 3.75
CA TYR A 136 19.50 -7.21 3.48
C TYR A 136 20.66 -6.70 2.61
N LEU A 137 20.40 -5.86 1.60
CA LEU A 137 21.45 -5.26 0.79
C LEU A 137 22.35 -4.34 1.60
N GLU A 138 21.78 -3.52 2.48
CA GLU A 138 22.53 -2.64 3.38
C GLU A 138 23.36 -3.43 4.41
N MET A 139 22.93 -4.66 4.75
CA MET A 139 23.70 -5.61 5.57
C MET A 139 24.69 -6.46 4.75
N GLY A 140 24.83 -6.24 3.44
CA GLY A 140 25.71 -7.01 2.56
C GLY A 140 25.23 -8.44 2.27
N ASN A 141 23.96 -8.76 2.52
CA ASN A 141 23.36 -10.07 2.34
C ASN A 141 22.53 -10.15 1.06
N THR A 142 23.22 -10.25 -0.08
CA THR A 142 22.62 -10.32 -1.42
C THR A 142 21.71 -11.54 -1.60
N GLN A 143 22.05 -12.71 -1.04
CA GLN A 143 21.23 -13.91 -1.19
C GLN A 143 19.86 -13.77 -0.50
N SER A 144 19.82 -13.24 0.72
CA SER A 144 18.53 -13.00 1.40
C SER A 144 17.72 -11.91 0.69
N ALA A 145 18.36 -10.88 0.13
CA ALA A 145 17.66 -9.89 -0.67
C ALA A 145 16.97 -10.50 -1.91
N LEU A 146 17.64 -11.41 -2.62
CA LEU A 146 17.06 -12.14 -3.76
C LEU A 146 15.89 -13.02 -3.34
N VAL A 147 15.96 -13.66 -2.16
CA VAL A 147 14.83 -14.46 -1.63
C VAL A 147 13.59 -13.58 -1.46
N GLU A 148 13.74 -12.38 -0.87
CA GLU A 148 12.60 -11.48 -0.68
C GLU A 148 12.03 -10.98 -2.01
N CYS A 149 12.86 -10.71 -3.03
CA CYS A 149 12.39 -10.36 -4.37
C CYS A 149 11.59 -11.52 -5.01
N ARG A 150 12.02 -12.77 -4.85
CA ARG A 150 11.26 -13.94 -5.36
C ARG A 150 9.93 -14.12 -4.63
N ARG A 151 9.90 -13.87 -3.31
CA ARG A 151 8.67 -13.93 -2.50
C ARG A 151 7.62 -12.91 -2.95
N VAL A 152 8.00 -11.78 -3.55
CA VAL A 152 7.05 -10.83 -4.16
C VAL A 152 6.24 -11.53 -5.25
N ASN A 153 6.89 -12.22 -6.19
CA ASN A 153 6.22 -12.92 -7.27
C ASN A 153 5.27 -14.01 -6.74
N GLU A 154 5.73 -14.81 -5.78
CA GLU A 154 4.90 -15.84 -5.14
C GLU A 154 3.65 -15.25 -4.46
N LYS A 155 3.81 -14.12 -3.76
CA LYS A 155 2.70 -13.41 -3.10
C LYS A 155 1.71 -12.87 -4.13
N LEU A 156 2.19 -12.21 -5.18
CA LEU A 156 1.31 -11.65 -6.21
C LEU A 156 0.57 -12.76 -6.97
N TYR A 157 1.23 -13.86 -7.33
CA TYR A 157 0.55 -15.03 -7.92
C TYR A 157 -0.56 -15.58 -7.00
N ALA A 158 -0.25 -15.80 -5.72
CA ALA A 158 -1.22 -16.30 -4.75
C ALA A 158 -2.37 -15.31 -4.45
N LEU A 159 -2.15 -14.01 -4.62
CA LEU A 159 -3.18 -12.98 -4.50
C LEU A 159 -4.09 -12.96 -5.73
N ASN A 160 -3.51 -13.01 -6.93
CA ASN A 160 -4.27 -12.99 -8.18
C ASN A 160 -5.15 -14.22 -8.38
N ASP A 161 -4.71 -15.40 -7.94
CA ASP A 161 -5.49 -16.64 -8.02
C ASP A 161 -6.83 -16.56 -7.25
N LYS A 162 -6.93 -15.66 -6.27
CA LYS A 162 -8.15 -15.42 -5.49
C LYS A 162 -9.16 -14.52 -6.18
N TYR A 163 -8.78 -13.78 -7.22
CA TYR A 163 -9.71 -12.93 -7.94
C TYR A 163 -10.56 -13.80 -8.88
N PRO A 164 -11.90 -13.59 -8.95
CA PRO A 164 -12.74 -14.33 -9.88
C PRO A 164 -12.26 -14.13 -11.32
N LYS A 165 -12.32 -15.17 -12.16
CA LYS A 165 -11.83 -15.15 -13.56
C LYS A 165 -12.30 -13.97 -14.41
N ASN A 166 -13.43 -13.35 -14.07
CA ASN A 166 -14.01 -12.22 -14.80
C ASN A 166 -13.62 -10.84 -14.23
N TYR A 167 -12.81 -10.79 -13.17
CA TYR A 167 -12.32 -9.56 -12.54
C TYR A 167 -10.79 -9.52 -12.63
N GLN A 168 -10.26 -8.47 -13.26
CA GLN A 168 -8.83 -8.28 -13.40
C GLN A 168 -8.31 -7.41 -12.25
N ASN A 169 -7.48 -7.97 -11.36
CA ASN A 169 -6.57 -7.17 -10.57
C ASN A 169 -5.49 -6.62 -11.50
N ARG A 170 -5.43 -5.30 -11.71
CA ARG A 170 -4.41 -4.71 -12.60
C ARG A 170 -3.02 -4.70 -11.99
N TYR A 171 -2.91 -4.71 -10.66
CA TYR A 171 -1.64 -4.85 -9.95
C TYR A 171 -1.37 -6.34 -9.68
N SER A 172 -1.08 -7.07 -10.77
CA SER A 172 -0.89 -8.53 -10.75
C SER A 172 0.57 -8.97 -10.74
N ASP A 173 1.48 -8.10 -11.12
CA ASP A 173 2.92 -8.33 -11.14
C ASP A 173 3.59 -6.98 -10.85
N ASP A 174 4.82 -6.99 -10.33
CA ASP A 174 5.50 -5.77 -9.90
C ASP A 174 6.76 -5.50 -10.71
N ALA A 175 6.70 -4.49 -11.57
CA ALA A 175 7.76 -4.20 -12.53
C ALA A 175 9.06 -3.79 -11.83
N PHE A 176 8.97 -2.97 -10.78
CA PHE A 176 10.14 -2.51 -10.05
C PHE A 176 10.75 -3.59 -9.17
N ALA A 177 9.97 -4.55 -8.65
CA ALA A 177 10.48 -5.73 -7.96
C ALA A 177 11.33 -6.60 -8.89
N HIS A 178 10.91 -6.80 -10.15
CA HIS A 178 11.76 -7.46 -11.16
C HIS A 178 12.99 -6.62 -11.52
N THR A 179 12.87 -5.29 -11.59
CA THR A 179 14.02 -4.39 -11.77
C THR A 179 15.03 -4.56 -10.63
N LEU A 180 14.58 -4.50 -9.38
CA LEU A 180 15.42 -4.69 -8.20
C LEU A 180 16.07 -6.08 -8.21
N MET A 181 15.30 -7.13 -8.50
CA MET A 181 15.83 -8.49 -8.64
C MET A 181 16.95 -8.56 -9.68
N GLY A 182 16.76 -7.92 -10.84
CA GLY A 182 17.78 -7.83 -11.89
C GLY A 182 19.04 -7.09 -11.42
N LEU A 183 18.88 -5.94 -10.75
CA LEU A 183 19.98 -5.17 -10.17
C LEU A 183 20.79 -5.99 -9.17
N ILE A 184 20.11 -6.81 -8.36
CA ILE A 184 20.77 -7.67 -7.37
C ILE A 184 21.53 -8.82 -8.05
N TYR A 185 20.92 -9.53 -9.01
CA TYR A 185 21.62 -10.58 -9.77
C TYR A 185 22.86 -10.05 -10.49
N ASP A 186 22.72 -8.90 -11.14
CA ASP A 186 23.78 -8.21 -11.87
C ASP A 186 24.92 -7.77 -10.94
N SER A 187 24.60 -7.26 -9.75
CA SER A 187 25.59 -6.94 -8.72
C SER A 187 26.39 -8.17 -8.26
N ALA A 188 25.80 -9.36 -8.36
CA ALA A 188 26.44 -10.64 -8.03
C ALA A 188 27.19 -11.26 -9.24
N GLY A 189 27.18 -10.61 -10.41
CA GLY A 189 27.78 -11.12 -11.65
C GLY A 189 26.95 -12.18 -12.38
N ASP A 190 25.71 -12.43 -11.95
CA ASP A 190 24.79 -13.38 -12.59
C ASP A 190 24.01 -12.68 -13.71
N TYR A 191 24.72 -12.34 -14.78
CA TYR A 191 24.17 -11.53 -15.88
C TYR A 191 23.03 -12.22 -16.64
N ASN A 192 22.99 -13.56 -16.67
CA ASN A 192 21.92 -14.30 -17.33
C ASN A 192 20.60 -14.15 -16.57
N ASN A 193 20.61 -14.36 -15.25
CA ASN A 193 19.41 -14.15 -14.45
C ASN A 193 19.03 -12.66 -14.36
N ALA A 194 20.02 -11.76 -14.36
CA ALA A 194 19.78 -10.32 -14.47
C ALA A 194 19.05 -9.95 -15.76
N PHE A 195 19.51 -10.44 -16.92
CA PHE A 195 18.86 -10.23 -18.21
C PHE A 195 17.39 -10.71 -18.20
N ILE A 196 17.14 -11.91 -17.67
CA ILE A 196 15.77 -12.45 -17.57
C ILE A 196 14.88 -11.53 -16.71
N ALA A 197 15.38 -11.10 -15.55
CA ALA A 197 14.65 -10.21 -14.65
C ALA A 197 14.38 -8.84 -15.28
N TYR A 198 15.39 -8.22 -15.92
CA TYR A 198 15.22 -6.94 -16.61
C TYR A 198 14.25 -7.04 -17.79
N ARG A 199 14.28 -8.14 -18.55
CA ARG A 199 13.33 -8.39 -19.63
C ARG A 199 11.90 -8.50 -19.11
N ASN A 200 11.71 -9.23 -18.00
CA ASN A 200 10.40 -9.35 -17.37
C ASN A 200 9.91 -7.98 -16.89
N ALA A 201 10.75 -7.22 -16.19
CA ALA A 201 10.43 -5.86 -15.76
C ALA A 201 10.01 -4.99 -16.95
N TYR A 202 10.81 -4.95 -18.02
CA TYR A 202 10.52 -4.16 -19.22
C TYR A 202 9.16 -4.53 -19.84
N ASN A 203 8.88 -5.82 -19.96
CA ASN A 203 7.61 -6.31 -20.50
C ASN A 203 6.41 -5.93 -19.61
N ILE A 204 6.56 -5.97 -18.28
CA ILE A 204 5.49 -5.55 -17.35
C ILE A 204 5.26 -4.03 -17.48
N TYR A 205 6.34 -3.24 -17.59
CA TYR A 205 6.20 -1.81 -17.78
C TYR A 205 5.46 -1.47 -19.08
N GLU A 206 5.86 -2.09 -20.19
CA GLU A 206 5.30 -1.83 -21.52
C GLU A 206 3.82 -2.28 -21.62
N ASN A 207 3.50 -3.48 -21.11
CA ASN A 207 2.19 -4.09 -21.34
C ASN A 207 1.16 -3.79 -20.24
N ASN A 208 1.60 -3.43 -19.03
CA ASN A 208 0.74 -3.20 -17.87
C ASN A 208 0.91 -1.79 -17.28
N TYR A 209 2.09 -1.45 -16.77
CA TYR A 209 2.25 -0.25 -15.95
C TYR A 209 2.01 1.04 -16.72
N LEU A 210 2.47 1.15 -17.97
CA LEU A 210 2.25 2.34 -18.78
C LEU A 210 0.75 2.65 -18.91
N LYS A 211 -0.07 1.61 -19.15
CA LYS A 211 -1.51 1.76 -19.32
C LYS A 211 -2.25 2.00 -18.02
N ASN A 212 -1.89 1.28 -16.96
CA ASN A 212 -2.71 1.22 -15.74
C ASN A 212 -2.24 2.16 -14.62
N PHE A 213 -0.96 2.53 -14.62
CA PHE A 213 -0.33 3.36 -13.58
C PHE A 213 0.42 4.58 -14.15
N ASN A 214 0.44 4.74 -15.49
CA ASN A 214 1.17 5.81 -16.17
C ASN A 214 2.69 5.82 -15.85
N THR A 215 3.26 4.62 -15.69
CA THR A 215 4.69 4.45 -15.40
C THR A 215 5.35 3.72 -16.56
N PRO A 216 6.06 4.43 -17.47
CA PRO A 216 6.77 3.81 -18.59
C PRO A 216 8.03 3.06 -18.11
N PRO A 217 8.62 2.18 -18.96
CA PRO A 217 9.89 1.54 -18.62
C PRO A 217 11.00 2.60 -18.42
N PRO A 218 11.69 2.59 -17.26
CA PRO A 218 12.84 3.47 -16.98
C PRO A 218 13.89 3.43 -18.09
N HIS A 219 14.55 4.55 -18.37
CA HIS A 219 15.67 4.58 -19.32
C HIS A 219 16.83 3.72 -18.79
N GLN A 220 17.13 3.81 -17.49
CA GLN A 220 18.16 2.97 -16.85
C GLN A 220 17.90 1.47 -17.05
N LEU A 221 16.64 1.02 -16.96
CA LEU A 221 16.28 -0.38 -17.20
C LEU A 221 16.61 -0.84 -18.62
N LYS A 222 16.40 0.02 -19.61
CA LYS A 222 16.69 -0.27 -21.02
C LYS A 222 18.19 -0.42 -21.25
N ASP A 223 18.99 0.45 -20.63
CA ASP A 223 20.46 0.34 -20.66
C ASP A 223 20.95 -0.96 -20.01
N ASP A 224 20.44 -1.28 -18.82
CA ASP A 224 20.80 -2.52 -18.11
C ASP A 224 20.38 -3.78 -18.87
N LEU A 225 19.22 -3.76 -19.53
CA LEU A 225 18.73 -4.86 -20.38
C LEU A 225 19.63 -5.07 -21.60
N LEU A 226 20.00 -3.99 -22.31
CA LEU A 226 20.93 -4.05 -23.44
C LEU A 226 22.30 -4.57 -23.03
N ARG A 227 22.84 -4.00 -21.95
CA ARG A 227 24.16 -4.37 -21.43
C ARG A 227 24.21 -5.84 -21.04
N THR A 228 23.20 -6.33 -20.31
CA THR A 228 23.18 -7.74 -19.88
C THR A 228 22.95 -8.71 -21.04
N ALA A 229 22.17 -8.33 -22.06
CA ALA A 229 22.05 -9.12 -23.29
C ALA A 229 23.42 -9.29 -23.98
N HIS A 230 24.19 -8.19 -24.10
CA HIS A 230 25.53 -8.24 -24.67
C HIS A 230 26.51 -9.05 -23.80
N LEU A 231 26.56 -8.81 -22.48
CA LEU A 231 27.48 -9.50 -21.56
C LEU A 231 27.25 -11.02 -21.48
N THR A 232 26.04 -11.48 -21.78
CA THR A 232 25.67 -12.90 -21.78
C THR A 232 25.87 -13.57 -23.14
N GLY A 233 26.20 -12.81 -24.20
CA GLY A 233 26.34 -13.31 -25.56
C GLY A 233 25.01 -13.57 -26.28
N LEU A 234 23.90 -13.00 -25.79
CA LEU A 234 22.58 -13.07 -26.42
C LEU A 234 22.47 -12.05 -27.56
N GLU A 235 23.24 -12.27 -28.63
CA GLU A 235 23.40 -11.30 -29.73
C GLU A 235 22.07 -10.97 -30.45
N GLN A 236 21.16 -11.94 -30.58
CA GLN A 236 19.86 -11.70 -31.23
C GLN A 236 18.98 -10.76 -30.39
N GLU A 237 18.92 -10.99 -29.09
CA GLU A 237 18.19 -10.15 -28.14
C GLU A 237 18.84 -8.76 -28.01
N TYR A 238 20.17 -8.69 -27.96
CA TYR A 238 20.92 -7.43 -27.97
C TYR A 238 20.58 -6.60 -29.22
N ASP A 239 20.67 -7.19 -30.42
CA ASP A 239 20.33 -6.54 -31.67
C ASP A 239 18.87 -6.10 -31.75
N PHE A 240 17.95 -6.94 -31.24
CA PHE A 240 16.53 -6.62 -31.16
C PHE A 240 16.30 -5.38 -30.28
N TYR A 241 16.80 -5.38 -29.05
CA TYR A 241 16.59 -4.26 -28.13
C TYR A 241 17.33 -3.01 -28.58
N LYS A 242 18.51 -3.12 -29.19
CA LYS A 242 19.28 -1.97 -29.68
C LYS A 242 18.50 -1.24 -30.77
N ARG A 243 17.92 -1.98 -31.71
CA ARG A 243 17.00 -1.42 -32.72
C ARG A 243 15.72 -0.88 -32.09
N LYS A 244 15.13 -1.58 -31.12
CA LYS A 244 13.88 -1.17 -30.45
C LYS A 244 14.05 0.14 -29.67
N PHE A 245 15.19 0.32 -29.00
CA PHE A 245 15.44 1.47 -28.13
C PHE A 245 16.07 2.65 -28.88
N GLY A 246 16.75 2.39 -30.01
CA GLY A 246 17.36 3.43 -30.82
C GLY A 246 18.67 3.98 -30.24
N PHE A 247 19.25 3.30 -29.25
CA PHE A 247 20.54 3.63 -28.65
C PHE A 247 21.32 2.37 -28.29
N ASP A 248 22.60 2.54 -27.96
CA ASP A 248 23.48 1.47 -27.49
C ASP A 248 23.95 1.76 -26.06
N PHE A 249 24.32 0.71 -25.32
CA PHE A 249 24.78 0.88 -23.94
C PHE A 249 26.19 1.47 -23.90
N GLU A 250 26.47 2.27 -22.86
CA GLU A 250 27.82 2.78 -22.64
C GLU A 250 28.74 1.68 -22.09
N LYS A 251 29.94 1.51 -22.68
CA LYS A 251 30.90 0.51 -22.23
C LYS A 251 31.56 0.92 -20.91
N ARG A 252 31.71 -0.06 -20.01
CA ARG A 252 32.33 0.11 -18.69
C ARG A 252 33.85 0.29 -18.79
N ASP A 253 34.40 1.26 -18.05
CA ASP A 253 35.85 1.28 -17.76
C ASP A 253 36.15 0.31 -16.60
N LYS A 254 37.19 -0.51 -16.75
CA LYS A 254 37.60 -1.49 -15.73
C LYS A 254 37.99 -0.86 -14.38
N SER A 255 38.28 0.43 -14.35
CA SER A 255 38.57 1.20 -13.14
C SER A 255 37.32 1.66 -12.37
N GLU A 256 36.11 1.39 -12.87
CA GLU A 256 34.85 1.89 -12.32
C GLU A 256 34.09 0.86 -11.49
N GLY A 257 33.39 1.34 -10.47
CA GLY A 257 32.32 0.65 -9.76
C GLY A 257 30.97 1.32 -10.02
N ASP A 258 29.90 0.61 -9.68
CA ASP A 258 28.52 1.05 -9.84
C ASP A 258 27.91 1.45 -8.49
N ILE A 259 27.12 2.51 -8.49
CA ILE A 259 26.18 2.84 -7.43
C ILE A 259 24.78 2.75 -7.99
N ILE A 260 23.97 1.85 -7.44
CA ILE A 260 22.53 1.85 -7.65
C ILE A 260 21.93 2.81 -6.63
N PHE A 261 21.51 3.97 -7.12
CA PHE A 261 20.92 5.00 -6.28
C PHE A 261 19.39 4.88 -6.34
N ILE A 262 18.76 4.63 -5.21
CA ILE A 262 17.31 4.52 -5.06
C ILE A 262 16.81 5.72 -4.25
N TRP A 263 15.94 6.52 -4.84
CA TRP A 263 15.31 7.65 -4.19
C TRP A 263 13.82 7.40 -4.00
N MET A 264 13.38 7.45 -2.75
CA MET A 264 11.98 7.40 -2.38
C MET A 264 11.52 8.82 -2.03
N THR A 265 10.38 9.23 -2.58
CA THR A 265 9.86 10.59 -2.35
C THR A 265 8.45 10.56 -1.78
N GLY A 266 8.16 11.55 -0.94
CA GLY A 266 6.90 11.75 -0.25
C GLY A 266 6.45 10.55 0.57
N LEU A 267 5.17 10.56 0.91
CA LEU A 267 4.48 9.47 1.59
C LEU A 267 3.27 9.05 0.76
N GLY A 268 2.97 7.75 0.71
CA GLY A 268 1.87 7.19 -0.08
C GLY A 268 0.50 7.73 0.32
N PRO A 269 -0.60 7.39 -0.36
CA PRO A 269 -1.89 7.93 0.01
C PRO A 269 -2.38 7.44 1.38
N VAL A 270 -3.32 8.17 1.97
CA VAL A 270 -4.01 7.76 3.21
C VAL A 270 -5.42 7.33 2.87
N LYS A 271 -5.92 6.28 3.51
CA LYS A 271 -7.34 5.92 3.37
C LYS A 271 -8.21 6.86 4.19
N ASP A 272 -9.27 7.32 3.55
CA ASP A 272 -10.35 8.09 4.08
C ASP A 272 -11.67 7.34 3.82
N GLU A 273 -12.79 7.88 4.28
CA GLU A 273 -14.11 7.37 3.97
C GLU A 273 -14.96 8.38 3.22
N TRP A 274 -15.84 7.88 2.36
CA TRP A 274 -16.92 8.65 1.74
C TRP A 274 -18.21 7.88 1.88
N SER A 275 -19.35 8.56 1.78
CA SER A 275 -20.64 7.90 1.95
C SER A 275 -21.52 8.09 0.73
N ILE A 276 -22.19 7.02 0.33
CA ILE A 276 -23.16 7.02 -0.76
C ILE A 276 -24.52 6.66 -0.18
N ASN A 277 -25.55 7.37 -0.63
CA ASN A 277 -26.93 7.05 -0.34
C ASN A 277 -27.49 6.18 -1.47
N PHE A 278 -27.93 4.97 -1.15
CA PHE A 278 -28.61 4.09 -2.10
C PHE A 278 -30.10 4.07 -1.84
N SER A 279 -30.89 3.97 -2.90
CA SER A 279 -32.30 3.61 -2.84
C SER A 279 -32.48 2.17 -3.29
N ALA A 280 -33.32 1.42 -2.59
CA ALA A 280 -33.67 0.07 -3.00
C ALA A 280 -34.86 0.12 -3.96
N VAL A 281 -34.70 -0.44 -5.17
CA VAL A 281 -35.76 -0.52 -6.19
C VAL A 281 -36.11 -1.98 -6.42
N ASN A 282 -37.40 -2.32 -6.35
CA ASN A 282 -37.87 -3.66 -6.72
C ASN A 282 -37.90 -3.78 -8.24
N SER A 283 -36.99 -4.59 -8.79
CA SER A 283 -36.80 -4.75 -10.23
C SER A 283 -37.60 -5.93 -10.82
N GLY A 284 -38.43 -6.59 -10.00
CA GLY A 284 -39.18 -7.78 -10.40
C GLY A 284 -38.31 -9.05 -10.42
N GLY A 285 -38.94 -10.22 -10.60
CA GLY A 285 -38.24 -11.51 -10.76
C GLY A 285 -37.42 -11.95 -9.55
N GLY A 286 -37.69 -11.43 -8.35
CA GLY A 286 -36.90 -11.72 -7.14
C GLY A 286 -35.60 -10.93 -7.01
N TYR A 287 -35.40 -9.89 -7.85
CA TYR A 287 -34.25 -8.99 -7.76
C TYR A 287 -34.61 -7.67 -7.07
N LEU A 288 -33.71 -7.22 -6.22
CA LEU A 288 -33.68 -5.88 -5.65
C LEU A 288 -32.46 -5.15 -6.21
N THR A 289 -32.63 -3.96 -6.76
CA THR A 289 -31.52 -3.16 -7.28
C THR A 289 -31.25 -1.99 -6.34
N MET A 290 -30.02 -1.89 -5.84
CA MET A 290 -29.56 -0.71 -5.11
C MET A 290 -29.04 0.30 -6.13
N VAL A 291 -29.64 1.49 -6.15
CA VAL A 291 -29.30 2.55 -7.11
C VAL A 291 -28.80 3.80 -6.40
N ASN A 292 -27.81 4.45 -7.01
CA ASN A 292 -27.44 5.83 -6.69
C ASN A 292 -27.32 6.60 -8.01
N GLY A 293 -28.14 7.63 -8.19
CA GLY A 293 -28.19 8.41 -9.43
C GLY A 293 -26.99 9.33 -9.63
N ASP A 294 -26.45 9.90 -8.55
CA ASP A 294 -25.35 10.87 -8.61
C ASP A 294 -24.03 10.24 -9.09
N GLU A 295 -23.73 9.03 -8.61
CA GLU A 295 -22.54 8.25 -8.95
C GLU A 295 -22.78 7.28 -10.12
N ASN A 296 -24.00 7.27 -10.69
CA ASN A 296 -24.43 6.34 -11.75
C ASN A 296 -24.18 4.85 -11.41
N ILE A 297 -24.48 4.46 -10.16
CA ILE A 297 -24.28 3.09 -9.65
C ILE A 297 -25.61 2.34 -9.66
N SER A 298 -25.61 1.13 -10.21
CA SER A 298 -26.75 0.20 -10.19
C SER A 298 -26.27 -1.22 -9.87
N LEU A 299 -26.69 -1.75 -8.71
CA LEU A 299 -26.24 -3.03 -8.17
C LEU A 299 -27.43 -3.96 -7.93
N PRO A 300 -27.69 -4.93 -8.82
CA PRO A 300 -28.76 -5.91 -8.62
C PRO A 300 -28.35 -7.01 -7.65
N PHE A 301 -29.24 -7.33 -6.71
CA PHE A 301 -29.11 -8.43 -5.75
C PHE A 301 -30.29 -9.38 -5.93
N TYR A 302 -30.00 -10.67 -6.10
CA TYR A 302 -31.05 -11.68 -6.11
C TYR A 302 -31.45 -12.02 -4.68
N VAL A 303 -32.66 -11.62 -4.29
CA VAL A 303 -33.25 -11.86 -2.95
C VAL A 303 -34.36 -12.91 -2.99
N GLY A 304 -34.59 -13.53 -4.15
CA GLY A 304 -35.63 -14.57 -4.34
C GLY A 304 -35.43 -15.80 -3.44
N ASN A 305 -34.18 -16.24 -3.23
CA ASN A 305 -33.86 -17.39 -2.39
C ASN A 305 -33.80 -17.07 -0.88
N MET A 306 -33.91 -15.79 -0.51
CA MET A 306 -33.92 -15.39 0.90
C MET A 306 -35.30 -15.68 1.50
N ASP A 307 -35.37 -15.88 2.82
CA ASP A 307 -36.66 -16.04 3.48
C ASP A 307 -37.51 -14.77 3.35
N ASN A 308 -38.83 -14.91 3.41
CA ASN A 308 -39.77 -13.81 3.18
C ASN A 308 -39.50 -12.59 4.09
N ARG A 309 -38.95 -12.77 5.30
CA ARG A 309 -38.70 -11.66 6.22
C ARG A 309 -37.44 -10.88 5.85
N THR A 310 -36.34 -11.55 5.48
CA THR A 310 -35.15 -10.90 4.94
C THR A 310 -35.49 -10.16 3.65
N ARG A 311 -36.28 -10.78 2.75
CA ARG A 311 -36.73 -10.12 1.52
C ARG A 311 -37.51 -8.83 1.79
N ASN A 312 -38.41 -8.83 2.77
CA ASN A 312 -39.19 -7.65 3.16
C ASN A 312 -38.34 -6.59 3.89
N SER A 313 -37.25 -6.95 4.57
CA SER A 313 -36.35 -5.94 5.13
C SER A 313 -35.60 -5.14 4.08
N PHE A 314 -35.31 -5.77 2.93
CA PHE A 314 -34.67 -5.12 1.79
C PHE A 314 -35.62 -4.18 1.02
N SER A 315 -36.91 -4.50 0.94
CA SER A 315 -37.90 -3.64 0.28
C SER A 315 -38.24 -2.37 1.06
N ASP A 316 -38.03 -2.38 2.39
CA ASP A 316 -38.27 -1.24 3.27
C ASP A 316 -37.05 -0.29 3.36
N LEU A 317 -35.98 -0.57 2.59
CA LEU A 317 -34.80 0.28 2.50
C LEU A 317 -35.03 1.42 1.52
N ASP A 318 -35.90 2.37 1.87
CA ASP A 318 -36.18 3.53 1.01
C ASP A 318 -34.89 4.29 0.67
N PHE A 319 -34.04 4.51 1.70
CA PHE A 319 -32.72 5.12 1.56
C PHE A 319 -31.73 4.56 2.57
N VAL A 320 -30.53 4.24 2.11
CA VAL A 320 -29.45 3.69 2.91
C VAL A 320 -28.16 4.45 2.66
N ARG A 321 -27.57 5.00 3.71
CA ARG A 321 -26.21 5.54 3.67
C ARG A 321 -25.20 4.44 3.98
N VAL A 322 -24.23 4.22 3.09
CA VAL A 322 -23.10 3.29 3.30
C VAL A 322 -21.78 4.04 3.14
N ALA A 323 -20.83 3.79 4.05
CA ALA A 323 -19.49 4.32 3.96
C ALA A 323 -18.54 3.37 3.22
N PHE A 324 -17.76 3.90 2.28
CA PHE A 324 -16.76 3.17 1.52
C PHE A 324 -15.38 3.79 1.71
N PRO A 325 -14.30 2.99 1.61
CA PRO A 325 -12.96 3.54 1.62
C PRO A 325 -12.71 4.35 0.35
N LYS A 326 -11.93 5.41 0.48
CA LYS A 326 -11.30 6.12 -0.65
C LYS A 326 -9.86 6.41 -0.29
N TYR A 327 -8.99 6.58 -1.28
CA TYR A 327 -7.68 7.15 -1.03
C TYR A 327 -7.73 8.67 -1.13
N ARG A 328 -6.95 9.32 -0.27
CA ARG A 328 -6.59 10.72 -0.38
C ARG A 328 -5.09 10.78 -0.59
N GLU A 329 -4.68 11.37 -1.70
CA GLU A 329 -3.27 11.57 -2.04
C GLU A 329 -2.60 12.50 -1.03
N ARG A 330 -1.32 12.23 -0.78
CA ARG A 330 -0.39 13.15 -0.11
C ARG A 330 0.63 13.56 -1.17
N VAL A 331 0.50 14.78 -1.68
CA VAL A 331 1.26 15.18 -2.88
C VAL A 331 2.72 15.39 -2.47
N PRO A 332 3.70 14.69 -3.09
CA PRO A 332 5.10 14.84 -2.71
C PRO A 332 5.59 16.26 -3.02
N VAL A 333 6.36 16.83 -2.10
CA VAL A 333 6.96 18.16 -2.30
C VAL A 333 8.00 18.12 -3.42
N PHE A 334 8.78 17.04 -3.49
CA PHE A 334 9.82 16.84 -4.50
C PHE A 334 9.37 15.80 -5.54
N THR A 335 9.45 16.15 -6.82
CA THR A 335 8.87 15.34 -7.91
C THR A 335 9.90 14.81 -8.90
N ASN A 336 11.12 15.33 -8.88
CA ASN A 336 12.24 14.80 -9.67
C ASN A 336 13.56 14.98 -8.90
N ALA A 337 14.57 14.20 -9.29
CA ALA A 337 15.90 14.28 -8.70
C ALA A 337 17.00 14.01 -9.73
N ASN A 338 18.15 14.63 -9.50
CA ASN A 338 19.39 14.38 -10.21
C ASN A 338 20.48 14.05 -9.20
N VAL A 339 21.39 13.15 -9.57
CA VAL A 339 22.67 13.01 -8.87
C VAL A 339 23.75 13.72 -9.67
N TRP A 340 24.40 14.66 -9.01
CA TRP A 340 25.54 15.39 -9.53
C TRP A 340 26.84 14.70 -9.14
N VAL A 341 27.67 14.38 -10.15
CA VAL A 341 29.02 13.84 -9.97
C VAL A 341 30.02 14.95 -10.26
N ASN A 342 30.91 15.25 -9.30
CA ASN A 342 31.93 16.30 -9.39
C ASN A 342 31.37 17.67 -9.83
N ASP A 343 30.14 17.99 -9.39
CA ASP A 343 29.40 19.23 -9.72
C ASP A 343 29.21 19.53 -11.22
N SER A 344 29.52 18.57 -12.10
CA SER A 344 29.60 18.80 -13.54
C SER A 344 28.69 17.89 -14.36
N ILE A 345 28.43 16.67 -13.87
CA ILE A 345 27.62 15.68 -14.58
C ILE A 345 26.34 15.46 -13.79
N ALA A 346 25.20 15.82 -14.36
CA ALA A 346 23.88 15.55 -13.79
C ALA A 346 23.30 14.26 -14.38
N ILE A 347 23.01 13.29 -13.51
CA ILE A 347 22.39 12.02 -13.89
C ILE A 347 20.97 12.00 -13.32
N PRO A 348 19.93 12.02 -14.18
CA PRO A 348 18.55 12.00 -13.71
C PRO A 348 18.19 10.63 -13.11
N LEU A 349 17.24 10.65 -12.17
CA LEU A 349 16.62 9.42 -11.67
C LEU A 349 15.29 9.18 -12.38
N ASP A 350 15.10 7.95 -12.84
CA ASP A 350 13.87 7.54 -13.50
C ASP A 350 12.85 7.01 -12.48
N LYS A 351 11.56 7.31 -12.68
CA LYS A 351 10.49 6.73 -11.85
C LYS A 351 10.39 5.23 -12.13
N GLY A 352 10.66 4.41 -11.11
CA GLY A 352 10.44 2.97 -11.15
C GLY A 352 9.03 2.61 -10.69
N GLU A 353 8.57 3.17 -9.57
CA GLU A 353 7.29 2.78 -8.97
C GLU A 353 6.44 4.00 -8.60
N ASP A 354 5.13 3.93 -8.88
CA ASP A 354 4.14 4.91 -8.42
C ASP A 354 3.12 4.23 -7.50
N LEU A 355 3.45 4.16 -6.20
CA LEU A 355 2.60 3.50 -5.22
C LEU A 355 1.26 4.21 -5.04
N ASN A 356 1.21 5.52 -5.27
CA ASN A 356 -0.04 6.26 -5.25
C ASN A 356 -0.97 5.80 -6.37
N ALA A 357 -0.50 5.80 -7.62
CA ALA A 357 -1.27 5.32 -8.76
C ALA A 357 -1.76 3.86 -8.55
N ILE A 358 -0.89 2.99 -8.04
CA ILE A 358 -1.22 1.60 -7.74
C ILE A 358 -2.30 1.50 -6.67
N ALA A 359 -2.16 2.22 -5.55
CA ALA A 359 -3.14 2.19 -4.47
C ALA A 359 -4.53 2.64 -4.95
N PHE A 360 -4.61 3.75 -5.67
CA PHE A 360 -5.87 4.25 -6.24
C PHE A 360 -6.47 3.24 -7.23
N LYS A 361 -5.65 2.67 -8.11
CA LYS A 361 -6.10 1.71 -9.12
C LYS A 361 -6.59 0.39 -8.50
N SER A 362 -5.85 -0.16 -7.54
CA SER A 362 -6.23 -1.38 -6.82
C SER A 362 -7.54 -1.20 -6.06
N LEU A 363 -7.76 -0.04 -5.42
CA LEU A 363 -9.04 0.24 -4.77
C LEU A 363 -10.18 0.38 -5.78
N HIS A 364 -9.95 1.09 -6.88
CA HIS A 364 -10.93 1.24 -7.95
C HIS A 364 -11.37 -0.12 -8.52
N ASP A 365 -10.42 -1.00 -8.83
CA ASP A 365 -10.69 -2.31 -9.45
C ASP A 365 -11.57 -3.22 -8.57
N ARG A 366 -11.47 -3.10 -7.23
CA ARG A 366 -12.29 -3.89 -6.29
C ARG A 366 -13.51 -3.16 -5.74
N MET A 367 -13.70 -1.87 -6.05
CA MET A 367 -14.72 -1.01 -5.43
C MET A 367 -16.13 -1.59 -5.54
N LEU A 368 -16.48 -2.12 -6.72
CA LEU A 368 -17.79 -2.73 -6.95
C LEU A 368 -18.06 -3.91 -5.99
N ARG A 369 -17.04 -4.72 -5.71
CA ARG A 369 -17.12 -5.85 -4.76
C ARG A 369 -17.26 -5.34 -3.33
N GLU A 370 -16.51 -4.30 -2.95
CA GLU A 370 -16.63 -3.65 -1.63
C GLU A 370 -18.04 -3.09 -1.41
N MET A 371 -18.62 -2.47 -2.44
CA MET A 371 -19.99 -1.98 -2.44
C MET A 371 -21.01 -3.11 -2.25
N ALA A 372 -20.92 -4.16 -3.08
CA ALA A 372 -21.81 -5.31 -2.99
C ALA A 372 -21.75 -5.97 -1.61
N ASN A 373 -20.55 -6.22 -1.08
CA ASN A 373 -20.37 -6.85 0.23
C ASN A 373 -20.91 -6.01 1.39
N SER A 374 -20.71 -4.69 1.34
CA SER A 374 -21.20 -3.80 2.40
C SER A 374 -22.72 -3.67 2.40
N LEU A 375 -23.34 -3.60 1.22
CA LEU A 375 -24.81 -3.60 1.08
C LEU A 375 -25.42 -4.91 1.57
N LEU A 376 -24.85 -6.06 1.20
CA LEU A 376 -25.27 -7.38 1.68
C LEU A 376 -25.14 -7.52 3.21
N ARG A 377 -24.01 -7.06 3.78
CA ARG A 377 -23.79 -7.06 5.23
C ARG A 377 -24.87 -6.24 5.94
N LEU A 378 -25.10 -5.02 5.49
CA LEU A 378 -26.05 -4.12 6.12
C LEU A 378 -27.45 -4.74 6.15
N ALA A 379 -27.91 -5.23 5.01
CA ALA A 379 -29.25 -5.78 4.94
C ALA A 379 -29.41 -7.06 5.76
N THR A 380 -28.35 -7.89 5.83
CA THR A 380 -28.35 -9.05 6.74
C THR A 380 -28.45 -8.62 8.20
N LYS A 381 -27.74 -7.56 8.61
CA LYS A 381 -27.86 -6.98 9.97
C LYS A 381 -29.27 -6.47 10.25
N GLN A 382 -29.91 -5.81 9.29
CA GLN A 382 -31.28 -5.32 9.44
C GLN A 382 -32.31 -6.45 9.54
N ALA A 383 -32.14 -7.52 8.77
CA ALA A 383 -32.98 -8.71 8.87
C ALA A 383 -32.91 -9.34 10.28
N LEU A 384 -31.69 -9.46 10.83
CA LEU A 384 -31.47 -9.92 12.21
C LEU A 384 -32.10 -8.98 13.26
N GLU A 385 -31.98 -7.66 13.08
CA GLU A 385 -32.59 -6.68 13.97
C GLU A 385 -34.12 -6.78 14.00
N LYS A 386 -34.77 -6.88 12.83
CA LYS A 386 -36.23 -7.07 12.73
C LYS A 386 -36.67 -8.38 13.41
N TYR A 387 -35.92 -9.46 13.21
CA TYR A 387 -36.21 -10.75 13.86
C TYR A 387 -36.09 -10.64 15.38
N THR A 388 -35.05 -10.01 15.92
CA THR A 388 -34.90 -9.88 17.38
C THR A 388 -35.96 -8.95 17.98
N ARG A 389 -36.31 -7.83 17.31
CA ARG A 389 -37.43 -6.97 17.74
C ARG A 389 -38.76 -7.71 17.80
N SER A 390 -39.01 -8.65 16.88
CA SER A 390 -40.22 -9.48 16.92
C SER A 390 -40.28 -10.47 18.09
N LYS A 391 -39.15 -10.72 18.77
CA LYS A 391 -39.05 -11.64 19.91
C LYS A 391 -38.89 -10.94 21.26
N ASP A 392 -38.18 -9.81 21.32
CA ASP A 392 -37.96 -9.02 22.53
C ASP A 392 -37.57 -7.57 22.16
N GLU A 393 -38.42 -6.62 22.57
CA GLU A 393 -38.28 -5.19 22.29
C GLU A 393 -37.05 -4.56 22.95
N ASN A 394 -36.64 -5.06 24.14
CA ASN A 394 -35.46 -4.56 24.86
C ASN A 394 -34.15 -5.03 24.22
N LEU A 395 -34.10 -6.27 23.72
CA LEU A 395 -32.96 -6.79 22.94
C LEU A 395 -32.86 -6.11 21.57
N GLY A 396 -33.99 -5.81 20.94
CA GLY A 396 -34.04 -5.09 19.65
C GLY A 396 -33.52 -3.66 19.73
N THR A 397 -33.75 -2.98 20.85
CA THR A 397 -33.28 -1.60 21.07
C THR A 397 -31.76 -1.55 21.31
N LEU A 398 -31.21 -2.54 22.03
CA LEU A 398 -29.75 -2.67 22.24
C LEU A 398 -28.98 -2.94 20.93
N LEU A 399 -29.53 -3.74 20.02
CA LEU A 399 -28.94 -4.01 18.70
C LEU A 399 -29.00 -2.80 17.75
N SER A 400 -30.04 -1.98 17.82
CA SER A 400 -30.17 -0.78 16.98
C SER A 400 -29.11 0.29 17.27
N ILE A 401 -28.72 0.45 18.54
CA ILE A 401 -27.64 1.34 18.97
C ILE A 401 -26.28 0.82 18.47
N ILE A 402 -26.10 -0.50 18.41
CA ILE A 402 -24.90 -1.13 17.83
C ILE A 402 -24.87 -0.94 16.30
N ASN A 403 -26.01 -1.03 15.61
CA ASN A 403 -26.07 -0.86 14.16
C ASN A 403 -25.83 0.60 13.70
N ALA A 404 -26.36 1.59 14.42
CA ALA A 404 -26.14 3.02 14.12
C ALA A 404 -24.67 3.47 14.18
N VAL A 405 -23.80 2.67 14.82
CA VAL A 405 -22.36 2.97 15.00
C VAL A 405 -21.46 2.11 14.10
N THR A 406 -21.97 1.11 13.36
CA THR A 406 -21.14 -0.01 12.82
C THR A 406 -20.99 -0.13 11.30
N GLU A 407 -21.34 0.88 10.49
CA GLU A 407 -21.02 0.90 9.05
C GLU A 407 -20.03 2.02 8.71
N LYS A 408 -18.81 1.87 9.23
CA LYS A 408 -17.63 2.66 8.85
C LYS A 408 -16.74 1.90 7.89
N ALA A 409 -16.10 2.62 6.98
CA ALA A 409 -15.10 2.02 6.11
C ALA A 409 -13.82 1.72 6.91
N ASP A 410 -13.07 0.71 6.48
CA ASP A 410 -11.72 0.51 7.02
C ASP A 410 -10.77 1.54 6.42
N THR A 411 -10.43 2.54 7.23
CA THR A 411 -9.52 3.63 6.86
C THR A 411 -8.06 3.34 7.23
N ARG A 412 -7.74 2.11 7.65
CA ARG A 412 -6.36 1.69 7.95
C ARG A 412 -5.60 1.38 6.67
N ASN A 413 -4.37 1.88 6.62
CA ASN A 413 -3.36 1.55 5.61
C ASN A 413 -1.96 1.86 6.18
N TRP A 414 -0.91 1.35 5.55
CA TRP A 414 0.49 1.59 5.89
C TRP A 414 0.93 2.98 5.41
N GLN A 415 0.77 3.96 6.29
CA GLN A 415 0.91 5.39 5.98
C GLN A 415 2.36 5.89 5.98
N THR A 416 3.36 5.03 6.21
CA THR A 416 4.78 5.42 6.16
C THR A 416 5.48 4.96 4.89
N LEU A 417 4.76 4.30 3.97
CA LEU A 417 5.26 3.97 2.63
C LEU A 417 5.55 5.25 1.83
N PRO A 418 6.48 5.22 0.87
CA PRO A 418 6.73 6.35 -0.01
C PRO A 418 5.59 6.56 -1.00
N HIS A 419 5.52 7.76 -1.60
CA HIS A 419 4.60 8.03 -2.70
C HIS A 419 5.08 7.37 -3.99
N SER A 420 6.37 7.54 -4.30
CA SER A 420 7.00 7.00 -5.50
C SER A 420 8.44 6.58 -5.23
N ILE A 421 8.93 5.66 -6.04
CA ILE A 421 10.31 5.19 -6.03
C ILE A 421 10.95 5.52 -7.37
N TYR A 422 12.12 6.13 -7.31
CA TYR A 422 12.97 6.47 -8.44
C TYR A 422 14.32 5.79 -8.29
N TYR A 423 15.01 5.53 -9.39
CA TYR A 423 16.36 5.00 -9.31
C TYR A 423 17.21 5.35 -10.54
N THR A 424 18.52 5.18 -10.39
CA THR A 424 19.49 5.23 -11.50
C THR A 424 20.74 4.42 -11.16
N ARG A 425 21.56 4.09 -12.16
CA ARG A 425 22.90 3.52 -11.97
C ARG A 425 23.94 4.59 -12.28
N ILE A 426 24.87 4.78 -11.36
CA ILE A 426 25.94 5.75 -11.49
C ILE A 426 27.27 5.00 -11.54
N ARG A 427 28.04 5.22 -12.61
CA ARG A 427 29.40 4.68 -12.76
C ARG A 427 30.41 5.68 -12.24
N LEU A 428 31.28 5.24 -11.32
CA LEU A 428 32.29 6.11 -10.72
C LEU A 428 33.63 5.40 -10.65
N LYS A 429 34.73 6.16 -10.78
CA LYS A 429 36.08 5.65 -10.55
C LYS A 429 36.22 5.13 -9.12
N GLY A 430 37.02 4.07 -8.96
CA GLY A 430 37.35 3.55 -7.64
C GLY A 430 37.97 4.63 -6.73
N GLY A 431 37.59 4.65 -5.45
CA GLY A 431 38.03 5.62 -4.45
C GLY A 431 36.87 6.27 -3.68
N ASN A 432 37.18 7.32 -2.94
CA ASN A 432 36.16 8.16 -2.31
C ASN A 432 35.62 9.16 -3.32
N GLN A 433 34.32 9.11 -3.55
CA GLN A 433 33.62 9.94 -4.53
C GLN A 433 32.64 10.86 -3.79
N ASN A 434 32.63 12.13 -4.16
CA ASN A 434 31.64 13.09 -3.68
C ASN A 434 30.55 13.22 -4.72
N ILE A 435 29.32 12.92 -4.31
CA ILE A 435 28.13 13.08 -5.13
C ILE A 435 27.13 13.97 -4.39
N ASN A 436 26.28 14.65 -5.14
CA ASN A 436 25.22 15.48 -4.58
C ASN A 436 23.87 15.05 -5.14
N LEU A 437 22.97 14.62 -4.27
CA LEU A 437 21.57 14.42 -4.62
C LEU A 437 20.86 15.76 -4.60
N GLU A 438 20.41 16.21 -5.76
CA GLU A 438 19.54 17.38 -5.91
C GLU A 438 18.10 16.92 -6.13
N VAL A 439 17.21 17.25 -5.21
CA VAL A 439 15.76 17.01 -5.33
C VAL A 439 15.04 18.31 -5.63
N ASN A 440 14.08 18.28 -6.55
CA ASN A 440 13.43 19.50 -7.04
C ASN A 440 11.90 19.47 -6.84
N THR A 441 11.38 20.62 -6.46
CA THR A 441 9.94 20.90 -6.46
C THR A 441 9.45 21.18 -7.89
N PRO A 442 8.15 21.05 -8.18
CA PRO A 442 7.58 21.44 -9.48
C PRO A 442 7.86 22.90 -9.88
N ASN A 443 8.03 23.79 -8.90
CA ASN A 443 8.27 25.22 -9.12
C ASN A 443 9.76 25.58 -9.24
N GLY A 444 10.66 24.59 -9.30
CA GLY A 444 12.10 24.80 -9.51
C GLY A 444 12.92 25.10 -8.26
N VAL A 445 12.33 25.06 -7.06
CA VAL A 445 13.10 25.09 -5.80
C VAL A 445 13.81 23.75 -5.64
N SER A 446 15.12 23.77 -5.38
CA SER A 446 15.94 22.57 -5.18
C SER A 446 16.49 22.48 -3.75
N LYS A 447 16.67 21.24 -3.28
CA LYS A 447 17.37 20.90 -2.05
C LYS A 447 18.48 19.92 -2.39
N LYS A 448 19.67 20.21 -1.88
CA LYS A 448 20.89 19.44 -2.16
C LYS A 448 21.33 18.66 -0.93
N GLN A 449 21.72 17.40 -1.13
CA GLN A 449 22.25 16.51 -0.11
C GLN A 449 23.61 15.98 -0.58
N ASN A 450 24.68 16.43 0.08
CA ASN A 450 26.03 15.95 -0.20
C ASN A 450 26.25 14.57 0.41
N LEU A 451 26.89 13.68 -0.34
CA LEU A 451 27.21 12.32 0.06
C LEU A 451 28.64 11.99 -0.35
N THR A 452 29.38 11.36 0.55
CA THR A 452 30.70 10.79 0.26
C THR A 452 30.60 9.28 0.28
N ILE A 453 30.89 8.65 -0.85
CA ILE A 453 30.77 7.20 -1.02
C ILE A 453 32.12 6.62 -1.44
N ALA A 454 32.57 5.62 -0.68
CA ALA A 454 33.72 4.81 -1.06
C ALA A 454 33.26 3.69 -2.00
N ILE A 455 33.82 3.62 -3.21
CA ILE A 455 33.49 2.60 -4.22
C ILE A 455 34.76 1.93 -4.72
N LYS A 456 34.74 0.60 -4.91
CA LYS A 456 35.85 -0.14 -5.54
C LYS A 456 35.55 -0.42 -7.01
N ALA A 457 36.60 -0.51 -7.83
CA ALA A 457 36.48 -0.99 -9.20
C ALA A 457 35.86 -2.39 -9.22
N GLY A 458 34.93 -2.65 -10.14
CA GLY A 458 34.22 -3.93 -10.21
C GLY A 458 33.03 -4.06 -9.26
N GLU A 459 32.98 -3.31 -8.16
CA GLU A 459 31.94 -3.38 -7.13
C GLU A 459 30.63 -2.73 -7.60
N THR A 460 29.50 -3.22 -7.09
CA THR A 460 28.20 -2.52 -7.14
C THR A 460 27.72 -2.28 -5.72
N LYS A 461 27.37 -1.03 -5.38
CA LYS A 461 26.77 -0.66 -4.10
C LYS A 461 25.34 -0.16 -4.30
N PHE A 462 24.48 -0.47 -3.34
CA PHE A 462 23.14 0.09 -3.28
C PHE A 462 23.15 1.25 -2.28
N PHE A 463 22.47 2.34 -2.63
CA PHE A 463 22.29 3.49 -1.75
C PHE A 463 20.84 3.93 -1.83
N THR A 464 20.17 4.03 -0.68
CA THR A 464 18.77 4.44 -0.61
C THR A 464 18.61 5.74 0.15
N PHE A 465 17.77 6.65 -0.36
CA PHE A 465 17.40 7.89 0.32
C PHE A 465 15.89 8.12 0.29
N HIS A 466 15.30 8.59 1.39
CA HIS A 466 13.86 8.87 1.48
C HIS A 466 13.58 10.29 2.00
N ASN A 467 12.93 11.10 1.17
CA ASN A 467 12.28 12.35 1.57
C ASN A 467 10.81 12.11 1.93
N MET A 468 10.36 12.55 3.10
CA MET A 468 8.98 12.33 3.56
C MET A 468 8.07 13.53 3.29
N GLU A 469 8.64 14.67 2.89
CA GLU A 469 7.94 15.93 2.68
C GLU A 469 6.78 15.77 1.68
N SER A 470 5.54 15.95 2.16
CA SER A 470 4.29 15.81 1.39
C SER A 470 3.24 16.83 1.86
N ASN A 471 2.37 17.27 0.95
CA ASN A 471 1.26 18.21 1.19
C ASN A 471 -0.10 17.51 1.29
#